data_AF-A0A5K7XM64-F1
#
_entry.id   AF-A0A5K7XM64-F1
#
_cell.length_a   1.000
_cell.length_b   1.000
_cell.length_c   1.000
_cell.angle_alpha   90.00
_cell.angle_beta   90.00
_cell.angle_gamma   90.00
#
_symmetry.space_group_name_H-M   'P 1'
#
loop_
_entity.id
_entity.type
_entity.pdbx_description
1 polymer ?
#
loop_
_entity_poly.entity_id
_entity_poly.type
_entity_poly.pdbx_seq_one_letter_code
_entity_poly.pdbx_strand_id
1 'polypeptide(L)'
;MTISHLLCNFLLFCLLLSPLASQAEESRFATVEPDMRIYANAPTPLAAPTEISPGRVMIFALPNGNTLEQTLGCQLADGLDWHYDIQHVLAQTRLLRTLAPEEPLTLVCAEAKGLSWPSWRGSRADGNARIAALADEWRREFGGDDARVTLTGHSGGGSFIFGVIEGNDEIPAWIDRIAILDANYSFDAAKHGAKLIRWLQGDESRRLIVLAYDDRNIEFQGKKVVGPDGGTFRATQRMVEAFKPAFAIEERKTGPFTEHYGLDGRVRFYVHPNPENKILHTALVGDMNGLVHTQTLGTAAEETWGTFGGPRAYTKFVEAKPIVDESRMPKPTAADSNAKAAPLPVREITTIPPRPADALGGTAFMAKLADLPREKREAAILAELAAGNVPAFLRQFKQVPISAGEVQGTIEVAPDYLAVGSDDDFVRLPVTPQTAQAIADKFECVLPTRKMVDAIDAGGEVRLAPQPLTEDRESVAAFLLSNEKIEAQRKGQPLGPLTIGGKKDVVVSPKMYERPDRLVIYGWRQLNGQPIQPLTNVHVDWYVDYSHGVRLVRDEITIDGKQLKIAELLRDPERCAIVSDEGVVDPSRYPTKP
;
A
#
# COMPACT_ATOMS: atom_id res chain seq x y z
N MET A 1 -62.73 25.36 31.90
CA MET A 1 -62.20 26.21 32.99
C MET A 1 -61.57 25.31 34.03
N THR A 2 -60.28 25.31 34.36
CA THR A 2 -59.06 25.95 33.84
C THR A 2 -57.96 25.16 34.56
N ILE A 3 -57.09 24.45 33.83
CA ILE A 3 -55.96 23.69 34.38
C ILE A 3 -54.66 24.43 34.08
N SER A 4 -53.76 24.36 35.04
CA SER A 4 -52.31 24.60 34.98
C SER A 4 -51.78 26.02 35.06
N HIS A 5 -51.73 26.52 36.30
CA HIS A 5 -50.52 27.17 36.78
C HIS A 5 -49.48 26.10 37.18
N LEU A 6 -48.66 25.70 36.21
CA LEU A 6 -47.33 25.16 36.44
C LEU A 6 -46.43 25.68 35.29
N LEU A 7 -46.20 26.99 35.31
CA LEU A 7 -45.52 27.75 34.26
C LEU A 7 -44.57 28.74 34.93
N CYS A 8 -43.45 28.22 35.44
CA CYS A 8 -42.22 28.97 35.71
C CYS A 8 -41.12 27.94 36.01
N ASN A 9 -39.97 28.04 35.33
CA ASN A 9 -38.74 27.21 35.47
C ASN A 9 -38.49 26.04 34.49
N PHE A 10 -38.99 26.06 33.26
CA PHE A 10 -38.53 25.09 32.24
C PHE A 10 -38.31 25.71 30.85
N LEU A 11 -37.68 26.89 30.80
CA LEU A 11 -37.36 27.54 29.53
C LEU A 11 -35.97 28.18 29.46
N LEU A 12 -35.03 27.76 30.32
CA LEU A 12 -33.68 28.32 30.33
C LEU A 12 -32.59 27.27 30.61
N PHE A 13 -32.63 26.09 29.97
CA PHE A 13 -31.49 25.16 29.93
C PHE A 13 -31.69 24.05 28.87
N CYS A 14 -31.87 24.40 27.60
CA CYS A 14 -31.84 23.44 26.48
C CYS A 14 -31.18 24.01 25.21
N LEU A 15 -30.40 25.09 25.35
CA LEU A 15 -29.54 25.63 24.31
C LEU A 15 -28.11 25.60 24.85
N LEU A 16 -27.50 24.42 24.92
CA LEU A 16 -26.07 24.19 25.08
C LEU A 16 -25.88 22.68 25.10
N LEU A 17 -25.65 22.13 23.90
CA LEU A 17 -25.12 20.82 23.51
C LEU A 17 -25.75 20.42 22.17
N SER A 18 -25.60 21.29 21.17
CA SER A 18 -25.55 20.79 19.81
C SER A 18 -24.24 20.00 19.69
N PRO A 19 -24.24 18.80 19.10
CA PRO A 19 -22.96 18.23 18.67
C PRO A 19 -22.33 19.26 17.73
N LEU A 20 -21.05 19.59 17.93
CA LEU A 20 -20.29 20.40 16.97
C LEU A 20 -20.60 19.84 15.58
N ALA A 21 -21.35 20.61 14.79
CA ALA A 21 -21.74 20.21 13.47
C ALA A 21 -20.45 19.93 12.70
N SER A 22 -20.28 18.69 12.23
CA SER A 22 -19.27 18.43 11.21
C SER A 22 -19.57 19.41 10.07
N GLN A 23 -18.64 20.32 9.79
CA GLN A 23 -18.73 21.13 8.59
C GLN A 23 -18.92 20.16 7.42
N ALA A 24 -19.96 20.36 6.61
CA ALA A 24 -20.06 19.61 5.37
C ALA A 24 -18.75 19.82 4.59
N GLU A 25 -18.25 18.77 3.95
CA GLU A 25 -17.01 18.81 3.18
C GLU A 25 -17.24 18.17 1.82
N GLU A 26 -16.57 18.71 0.81
CA GLU A 26 -16.55 18.16 -0.54
C GLU A 26 -15.20 17.49 -0.77
N SER A 27 -15.25 16.23 -1.20
CA SER A 27 -14.07 15.45 -1.50
C SER A 27 -14.09 14.93 -2.92
N ARG A 28 -12.90 14.86 -3.54
CA ARG A 28 -12.73 14.23 -4.85
C ARG A 28 -11.36 13.57 -4.98
N PHE A 29 -11.37 12.35 -5.51
CA PHE A 29 -10.19 11.77 -6.14
C PHE A 29 -10.09 12.30 -7.57
N ALA A 30 -8.86 12.54 -8.02
CA ALA A 30 -8.61 12.87 -9.42
C ALA A 30 -7.31 12.21 -9.87
N THR A 31 -7.33 11.66 -11.09
CA THR A 31 -6.10 11.33 -11.82
C THR A 31 -5.71 12.59 -12.60
N VAL A 32 -4.62 13.23 -12.22
CA VAL A 32 -4.15 14.48 -12.86
C VAL A 32 -3.36 14.16 -14.11
N GLU A 33 -2.56 13.09 -14.06
CA GLU A 33 -1.80 12.53 -15.17
C GLU A 33 -1.78 11.00 -15.05
N PRO A 34 -1.45 10.25 -16.13
CA PRO A 34 -1.38 8.79 -16.09
C PRO A 34 -0.52 8.24 -14.93
N ASP A 35 0.41 9.05 -14.43
CA ASP A 35 1.39 8.68 -13.41
C ASP A 35 1.17 9.39 -12.05
N MET A 36 0.02 10.04 -11.82
CA MET A 36 -0.22 10.78 -10.57
C MET A 36 -1.71 10.92 -10.21
N ARG A 37 -2.00 10.81 -8.91
CA ARG A 37 -3.34 11.05 -8.36
C ARG A 37 -3.29 12.10 -7.28
N ILE A 38 -4.45 12.71 -7.06
CA ILE A 38 -4.70 13.51 -5.87
C ILE A 38 -6.00 13.10 -5.20
N TYR A 39 -6.06 13.37 -3.90
CA TYR A 39 -7.32 13.50 -3.16
C TYR A 39 -7.42 14.92 -2.64
N ALA A 40 -8.46 15.63 -3.06
CA ALA A 40 -8.76 16.96 -2.56
C ALA A 40 -9.96 16.90 -1.62
N ASN A 41 -9.89 17.65 -0.52
CA ASN A 41 -10.96 17.76 0.46
C ASN A 41 -11.07 19.21 0.92
N ALA A 42 -12.19 19.85 0.59
CA ALA A 42 -12.48 21.25 0.89
C ALA A 42 -13.67 21.35 1.85
N PRO A 43 -13.69 22.34 2.76
CA PRO A 43 -14.88 22.62 3.56
C PRO A 43 -15.99 23.17 2.65
N THR A 44 -17.22 22.67 2.78
CA THR A 44 -18.40 23.24 2.11
C THR A 44 -18.72 24.60 2.76
N PRO A 45 -18.89 25.68 1.99
CA PRO A 45 -19.26 26.97 2.55
C PRO A 45 -20.61 26.89 3.27
N LEU A 46 -20.65 27.18 4.58
CA LEU A 46 -21.90 27.22 5.36
C LEU A 46 -22.76 28.46 5.04
N ALA A 47 -22.15 29.52 4.49
CA ALA A 47 -22.77 30.72 3.93
C ALA A 47 -21.72 31.48 3.09
N ALA A 48 -22.15 32.37 2.19
CA ALA A 48 -21.23 33.27 1.50
C ALA A 48 -20.53 34.19 2.53
N PRO A 49 -19.19 34.17 2.65
CA PRO A 49 -18.50 34.96 3.65
C PRO A 49 -18.67 36.46 3.37
N THR A 50 -18.94 37.23 4.41
CA THR A 50 -19.07 38.70 4.35
C THR A 50 -17.73 39.41 4.18
N GLU A 51 -16.61 38.72 4.46
CA GLU A 51 -15.24 39.12 4.13
C GLU A 51 -14.47 37.88 3.66
N ILE A 52 -13.85 37.97 2.48
CA ILE A 52 -13.11 36.86 1.87
C ILE A 52 -11.69 36.87 2.44
N SER A 53 -11.44 36.09 3.50
CA SER A 53 -10.06 35.69 3.80
C SER A 53 -9.58 34.78 2.67
N PRO A 54 -8.41 35.03 2.05
CA PRO A 54 -7.91 34.14 1.02
C PRO A 54 -7.76 32.72 1.60
N GLY A 55 -8.36 31.74 0.92
CA GLY A 55 -8.33 30.35 1.37
C GLY A 55 -6.90 29.81 1.47
N ARG A 56 -6.71 28.79 2.30
CA ARG A 56 -5.44 28.07 2.45
C ARG A 56 -5.54 26.71 1.76
N VAL A 57 -4.56 26.40 0.91
CA VAL A 57 -4.37 25.05 0.36
C VAL A 57 -3.20 24.39 1.07
N MET A 58 -3.43 23.26 1.72
CA MET A 58 -2.38 22.41 2.26
C MET A 58 -2.09 21.28 1.27
N ILE A 59 -0.97 21.40 0.56
CA ILE A 59 -0.49 20.35 -0.34
C ILE A 59 0.33 19.37 0.49
N PHE A 60 -0.15 18.14 0.64
CA PHE A 60 0.50 17.05 1.35
C PHE A 60 1.02 16.00 0.37
N ALA A 61 2.33 15.96 0.16
CA ALA A 61 2.96 14.92 -0.65
C ALA A 61 3.17 13.63 0.16
N LEU A 62 2.73 12.51 -0.40
CA LEU A 62 2.66 11.23 0.28
C LEU A 62 4.04 10.61 0.60
N PRO A 63 4.13 9.80 1.67
CA PRO A 63 5.32 8.99 1.93
C PRO A 63 5.52 7.86 0.92
N ASN A 64 6.76 7.37 0.87
CA ASN A 64 7.09 6.24 0.00
C ASN A 64 6.31 5.00 0.47
N GLY A 65 5.74 4.26 -0.48
CA GLY A 65 5.05 2.99 -0.21
C GLY A 65 3.61 3.11 0.25
N ASN A 66 3.07 4.33 0.40
CA ASN A 66 1.68 4.55 0.81
C ASN A 66 0.81 5.02 -0.36
N THR A 67 -0.44 4.56 -0.38
CA THR A 67 -1.50 5.10 -1.24
C THR A 67 -2.20 6.30 -0.58
N LEU A 68 -3.02 7.03 -1.36
CA LEU A 68 -3.95 8.06 -0.86
C LEU A 68 -4.81 7.52 0.28
N GLU A 69 -5.46 6.38 0.07
CA GLU A 69 -6.39 5.77 1.01
C GLU A 69 -5.70 5.46 2.36
N GLN A 70 -4.50 4.88 2.31
CA GLN A 70 -3.69 4.62 3.51
C GLN A 70 -3.27 5.92 4.21
N THR A 71 -2.90 6.94 3.46
CA THR A 71 -2.41 8.21 4.02
C THR A 71 -3.54 9.05 4.65
N LEU A 72 -4.73 9.05 4.03
CA LEU A 72 -5.92 9.69 4.58
C LEU A 72 -6.28 9.09 5.94
N GLY A 73 -6.12 7.76 6.04
CA GLY A 73 -6.19 6.99 7.28
C GLY A 73 -7.61 6.72 7.77
N CYS A 74 -7.74 5.67 8.58
CA CYS A 74 -8.98 5.30 9.25
C CYS A 74 -8.67 4.39 10.46
N GLN A 75 -9.68 4.08 11.26
CA GLN A 75 -9.58 3.16 12.38
C GLN A 75 -9.09 1.80 11.89
N LEU A 76 -8.06 1.27 12.56
CA LEU A 76 -7.56 -0.06 12.25
C LEU A 76 -8.66 -1.10 12.53
N ALA A 77 -8.88 -1.99 11.58
CA ALA A 77 -9.82 -3.09 11.67
C ALA A 77 -9.16 -4.39 11.22
N ASP A 78 -9.70 -5.53 11.64
CA ASP A 78 -9.19 -6.85 11.25
C ASP A 78 -9.10 -7.00 9.73
N GLY A 79 -7.93 -7.39 9.24
CA GLY A 79 -7.67 -7.55 7.80
C GLY A 79 -7.35 -6.25 7.06
N LEU A 80 -7.38 -5.10 7.73
CA LEU A 80 -6.94 -3.83 7.16
C LEU A 80 -5.42 -3.67 7.34
N ASP A 81 -4.76 -3.18 6.28
CA ASP A 81 -3.32 -2.94 6.31
C ASP A 81 -2.95 -1.86 7.36
N TRP A 82 -1.86 -2.08 8.09
CA TRP A 82 -1.44 -1.18 9.17
C TRP A 82 -1.14 0.25 8.70
N HIS A 83 -0.82 0.45 7.41
CA HIS A 83 -0.57 1.79 6.86
C HIS A 83 -1.80 2.71 6.95
N TYR A 84 -3.02 2.17 7.13
CA TYR A 84 -4.22 2.97 7.35
C TYR A 84 -4.25 3.67 8.72
N ASP A 85 -3.45 3.22 9.70
CA ASP A 85 -3.52 3.71 11.08
C ASP A 85 -2.26 4.48 11.51
N ILE A 86 -1.50 5.05 10.57
CA ILE A 86 -0.21 5.69 10.89
C ILE A 86 -0.08 7.18 10.53
N GLN A 87 -0.91 7.72 9.64
CA GLN A 87 -0.78 9.11 9.18
C GLN A 87 -2.01 9.95 9.55
N HIS A 88 -3.21 9.47 9.21
CA HIS A 88 -4.48 10.14 9.50
C HIS A 88 -4.53 11.60 9.03
N VAL A 89 -3.98 11.89 7.84
CA VAL A 89 -3.85 13.27 7.33
C VAL A 89 -5.20 13.98 7.27
N LEU A 90 -6.27 13.24 6.92
CA LEU A 90 -7.61 13.82 6.87
C LEU A 90 -8.15 14.17 8.27
N ALA A 91 -7.98 13.28 9.24
CA ALA A 91 -8.41 13.53 10.62
C ALA A 91 -7.64 14.72 11.24
N GLN A 92 -6.33 14.81 10.99
CA GLN A 92 -5.50 15.94 11.40
C GLN A 92 -5.97 17.24 10.73
N THR A 93 -6.32 17.21 9.44
CA THR A 93 -6.88 18.37 8.72
C THR A 93 -8.21 18.82 9.31
N ARG A 94 -9.09 17.88 9.65
CA ARG A 94 -10.38 18.21 10.29
C ARG A 94 -10.21 18.84 11.66
N LEU A 95 -9.24 18.37 12.46
CA LEU A 95 -8.87 19.05 13.70
C LEU A 95 -8.41 20.48 13.39
N LEU A 96 -7.50 20.68 12.43
CA LEU A 96 -6.99 22.01 12.07
C LEU A 96 -8.10 23.01 11.69
N ARG A 97 -9.12 22.57 10.94
CA ARG A 97 -10.31 23.40 10.63
C ARG A 97 -11.06 23.88 11.86
N THR A 98 -11.08 23.07 12.93
CA THR A 98 -11.72 23.50 14.20
C THR A 98 -10.90 24.52 14.98
N LEU A 99 -9.61 24.65 14.69
CA LEU A 99 -8.69 25.55 15.39
C LEU A 99 -8.60 26.94 14.75
N ALA A 100 -8.91 27.03 13.45
CA ALA A 100 -8.95 28.28 12.68
C ALA A 100 -10.17 28.29 11.73
N PRO A 101 -11.41 28.31 12.26
CA PRO A 101 -12.62 28.22 11.45
C PRO A 101 -12.80 29.40 10.48
N GLU A 102 -12.11 30.52 10.70
CA GLU A 102 -12.11 31.72 9.87
C GLU A 102 -11.21 31.62 8.62
N GLU A 103 -10.30 30.63 8.55
CA GLU A 103 -9.43 30.39 7.40
C GLU A 103 -9.86 29.08 6.71
N PRO A 104 -10.55 29.15 5.55
CA PRO A 104 -10.93 27.94 4.82
C PRO A 104 -9.70 27.12 4.43
N LEU A 105 -9.58 25.91 4.98
CA LEU A 105 -8.46 25.00 4.74
C LEU A 105 -8.85 23.85 3.80
N THR A 106 -8.35 23.89 2.57
CA THR A 106 -8.46 22.80 1.59
C THR A 106 -7.22 21.90 1.68
N LEU A 107 -7.42 20.60 1.81
CA LEU A 107 -6.37 19.59 1.74
C LEU A 107 -6.24 19.09 0.30
N VAL A 108 -5.01 18.98 -0.20
CA VAL A 108 -4.67 18.29 -1.45
C VAL A 108 -3.57 17.27 -1.14
N CYS A 109 -3.94 16.00 -1.03
CA CYS A 109 -3.00 14.88 -0.89
C CYS A 109 -2.54 14.42 -2.27
N ALA A 110 -1.23 14.24 -2.48
CA ALA A 110 -0.67 13.92 -3.79
C ALA A 110 0.16 12.61 -3.80
N GLU A 111 -0.28 11.65 -4.62
CA GLU A 111 0.31 10.32 -4.81
C GLU A 111 0.99 10.23 -6.18
N ALA A 112 2.28 9.89 -6.18
CA ALA A 112 3.04 9.59 -7.39
C ALA A 112 2.95 8.09 -7.74
N LYS A 113 2.94 7.77 -9.04
CA LYS A 113 3.04 6.39 -9.54
C LYS A 113 4.30 5.71 -9.00
N GLY A 114 4.16 4.42 -8.70
CA GLY A 114 5.19 3.64 -8.03
C GLY A 114 5.33 3.97 -6.54
N LEU A 115 4.41 4.77 -5.98
CA LEU A 115 4.38 5.17 -4.57
C LEU A 115 5.70 5.79 -4.11
N SER A 116 6.34 6.59 -4.99
CA SER A 116 7.64 7.19 -4.71
C SER A 116 7.85 8.49 -5.48
N TRP A 117 7.72 9.63 -4.79
CA TRP A 117 8.06 10.94 -5.33
C TRP A 117 9.53 11.08 -5.78
N PRO A 118 10.55 10.56 -5.06
CA PRO A 118 11.93 10.58 -5.54
C PRO A 118 12.10 9.84 -6.87
N SER A 119 11.49 8.66 -6.99
CA SER A 119 11.58 7.85 -8.22
C SER A 119 10.84 8.53 -9.36
N TRP A 120 9.62 9.04 -9.11
CA TRP A 120 8.83 9.77 -10.09
C TRP A 120 9.59 11.00 -10.60
N ARG A 121 10.11 11.83 -9.68
CA ARG A 121 10.87 13.03 -9.99
C ARG A 121 12.14 12.73 -10.77
N GLY A 122 12.88 11.68 -10.39
CA GLY A 122 14.13 11.28 -11.04
C GLY A 122 13.94 10.57 -12.38
N SER A 123 12.78 9.98 -12.64
CA SER A 123 12.48 9.27 -13.89
C SER A 123 12.24 10.20 -15.09
N ARG A 124 12.18 11.51 -14.86
CA ARG A 124 11.80 12.50 -15.86
C ARG A 124 12.81 13.64 -15.91
N ALA A 125 13.13 14.11 -17.12
CA ALA A 125 14.00 15.28 -17.30
C ALA A 125 13.35 16.58 -16.78
N ASP A 126 12.02 16.68 -16.86
CA ASP A 126 11.22 17.85 -16.47
C ASP A 126 10.63 17.75 -15.05
N GLY A 127 11.02 16.75 -14.25
CA GLY A 127 10.36 16.42 -12.99
C GLY A 127 10.21 17.58 -12.01
N ASN A 128 11.25 18.42 -11.87
CA ASN A 128 11.22 19.63 -11.03
C ASN A 128 10.20 20.66 -11.56
N ALA A 129 10.30 21.00 -12.85
CA ALA A 129 9.42 21.98 -13.48
C ALA A 129 7.96 21.53 -13.42
N ARG A 130 7.70 20.23 -13.62
CA ARG A 130 6.34 19.70 -13.54
C ARG A 130 5.78 19.73 -12.12
N ILE A 131 6.55 19.34 -11.11
CA ILE A 131 6.13 19.44 -9.70
C ILE A 131 5.81 20.88 -9.32
N ALA A 132 6.63 21.85 -9.74
CA ALA A 132 6.38 23.26 -9.51
C ALA A 132 5.07 23.74 -10.16
N ALA A 133 4.82 23.35 -11.43
CA ALA A 133 3.59 23.69 -12.14
C ALA A 133 2.36 23.10 -11.45
N LEU A 134 2.42 21.84 -11.02
CA LEU A 134 1.35 21.16 -10.31
C LEU A 134 0.97 21.85 -9.00
N ALA A 135 1.96 22.34 -8.25
CA ALA A 135 1.69 23.08 -7.01
C ALA A 135 0.91 24.39 -7.27
N ASP A 136 1.24 25.13 -8.34
CA ASP A 136 0.48 26.33 -8.73
C ASP A 136 -0.91 25.97 -9.30
N GLU A 137 -1.01 24.93 -10.13
CA GLU A 137 -2.27 24.41 -10.67
C GLU A 137 -3.25 24.05 -9.55
N TRP A 138 -2.81 23.26 -8.57
CA TRP A 138 -3.65 22.86 -7.44
C TRP A 138 -4.01 24.03 -6.53
N ARG A 139 -3.09 24.97 -6.30
CA ARG A 139 -3.41 26.19 -5.57
C ARG A 139 -4.59 26.93 -6.23
N ARG A 140 -4.51 27.18 -7.54
CA ARG A 140 -5.55 27.89 -8.28
C ARG A 140 -6.85 27.10 -8.32
N GLU A 141 -6.78 25.80 -8.59
CA GLU A 141 -7.94 24.93 -8.72
C GLU A 141 -8.69 24.77 -7.39
N PHE A 142 -7.97 24.66 -6.26
CA PHE A 142 -8.55 24.28 -4.97
C PHE A 142 -8.65 25.41 -3.95
N GLY A 143 -8.00 26.55 -4.19
CA GLY A 143 -8.06 27.72 -3.32
C GLY A 143 -8.30 29.05 -4.04
N GLY A 144 -8.11 29.11 -5.36
CA GLY A 144 -8.19 30.34 -6.15
C GLY A 144 -6.87 31.11 -6.25
N ASP A 145 -6.88 32.19 -7.03
CA ASP A 145 -5.67 32.94 -7.41
C ASP A 145 -4.96 33.65 -6.26
N ASP A 146 -5.65 33.92 -5.16
CA ASP A 146 -5.09 34.58 -3.97
C ASP A 146 -4.79 33.60 -2.83
N ALA A 147 -4.99 32.30 -3.05
CA ALA A 147 -4.80 31.31 -1.99
C ALA A 147 -3.35 31.22 -1.52
N ARG A 148 -3.20 31.15 -0.19
CA ARG A 148 -1.93 30.83 0.47
C ARG A 148 -1.74 29.32 0.53
N VAL A 149 -0.49 28.87 0.48
CA VAL A 149 -0.15 27.46 0.44
C VAL A 149 0.76 27.07 1.60
N THR A 150 0.31 26.05 2.34
CA THR A 150 1.26 25.19 3.05
C THR A 150 1.76 24.12 2.10
N LEU A 151 3.07 24.08 1.90
CA LEU A 151 3.76 22.97 1.25
C LEU A 151 4.27 21.99 2.31
N THR A 152 3.74 20.77 2.33
CA THR A 152 4.10 19.75 3.32
C THR A 152 4.19 18.35 2.72
N GLY A 153 4.83 17.44 3.43
CA GLY A 153 4.98 16.06 3.00
C GLY A 153 5.78 15.23 4.00
N HIS A 154 5.54 13.92 3.96
CA HIS A 154 6.21 12.95 4.83
C HIS A 154 7.12 12.03 4.02
N SER A 155 8.26 11.62 4.61
CA SER A 155 9.19 10.66 3.98
C SER A 155 9.59 11.05 2.54
N GLY A 156 9.35 10.16 1.57
CA GLY A 156 9.53 10.41 0.14
C GLY A 156 8.83 11.66 -0.39
N GLY A 157 7.71 12.08 0.21
CA GLY A 157 7.00 13.31 -0.11
C GLY A 157 7.86 14.57 0.01
N GLY A 158 8.94 14.54 0.78
CA GLY A 158 9.94 15.61 0.77
C GLY A 158 10.54 15.88 -0.61
N SER A 159 10.67 14.84 -1.45
CA SER A 159 11.17 15.02 -2.82
C SER A 159 10.26 15.90 -3.68
N PHE A 160 8.94 15.88 -3.42
CA PHE A 160 8.00 16.82 -4.01
C PHE A 160 8.27 18.25 -3.53
N ILE A 161 8.45 18.46 -2.22
CA ILE A 161 8.77 19.78 -1.65
C ILE A 161 10.02 20.37 -2.33
N PHE A 162 11.10 19.60 -2.39
CA PHE A 162 12.33 20.05 -3.05
C PHE A 162 12.19 20.15 -4.57
N GLY A 163 11.29 19.39 -5.19
CA GLY A 163 10.91 19.55 -6.59
C GLY A 163 10.27 20.91 -6.85
N VAL A 164 9.39 21.39 -5.97
CA VAL A 164 8.81 22.74 -6.05
C VAL A 164 9.90 23.81 -5.90
N ILE A 165 10.81 23.66 -4.93
CA ILE A 165 11.90 24.61 -4.69
C ILE A 165 12.87 24.68 -5.88
N GLU A 166 13.20 23.54 -6.47
CA GLU A 166 14.14 23.48 -7.60
C GLU A 166 13.48 23.80 -8.95
N GLY A 167 12.18 23.59 -9.09
CA GLY A 167 11.42 23.90 -10.29
C GLY A 167 11.12 25.39 -10.48
N ASN A 168 11.37 26.21 -9.46
CA ASN A 168 11.22 27.66 -9.52
C ASN A 168 12.57 28.36 -9.30
N ASP A 169 12.78 29.52 -9.91
CA ASP A 169 13.98 30.34 -9.66
C ASP A 169 14.03 30.82 -8.19
N GLU A 170 12.90 31.27 -7.66
CA GLU A 170 12.67 31.59 -6.26
C GLU A 170 11.44 30.85 -5.74
N ILE A 171 11.38 30.56 -4.43
CA ILE A 171 10.20 29.94 -3.83
C ILE A 171 9.03 30.92 -3.96
N PRO A 172 7.90 30.53 -4.59
CA PRO A 172 6.79 31.43 -4.84
C PRO A 172 6.23 32.08 -3.56
N ALA A 173 5.87 33.35 -3.66
CA ALA A 173 5.40 34.14 -2.51
C ALA A 173 4.07 33.65 -1.91
N TRP A 174 3.25 32.94 -2.70
CA TRP A 174 2.01 32.32 -2.24
C TRP A 174 2.26 31.09 -1.35
N ILE A 175 3.48 30.57 -1.28
CA ILE A 175 3.89 29.60 -0.25
C ILE A 175 4.31 30.39 0.99
N ASP A 176 3.51 30.33 2.05
CA ASP A 176 3.80 30.99 3.33
C ASP A 176 4.28 30.01 4.41
N ARG A 177 4.08 28.70 4.22
CA ARG A 177 4.55 27.68 5.15
C ARG A 177 5.16 26.49 4.42
N ILE A 178 6.37 26.12 4.82
CA ILE A 178 7.01 24.86 4.42
C ILE A 178 7.17 24.00 5.68
N ALA A 179 6.49 22.86 5.70
CA ALA A 179 6.54 21.90 6.80
C ALA A 179 7.11 20.56 6.29
N ILE A 180 8.28 20.18 6.76
CA ILE A 180 8.95 18.96 6.32
C ILE A 180 8.84 17.91 7.43
N LEU A 181 8.04 16.87 7.20
CA LEU A 181 7.75 15.85 8.19
C LEU A 181 8.68 14.66 7.95
N ASP A 182 9.82 14.61 8.63
CA ASP A 182 10.79 13.52 8.51
C ASP A 182 11.10 13.17 7.03
N ALA A 183 11.36 14.23 6.25
CA ALA A 183 11.33 14.22 4.79
C ALA A 183 12.47 15.03 4.14
N ASN A 184 13.44 15.54 4.92
CA ASN A 184 14.44 16.50 4.41
C ASN A 184 15.66 15.86 3.71
N TYR A 185 15.62 14.57 3.36
CA TYR A 185 16.77 13.85 2.79
C TYR A 185 17.34 14.49 1.52
N SER A 186 16.48 15.11 0.70
CA SER A 186 16.88 15.75 -0.56
C SER A 186 17.53 17.12 -0.37
N PHE A 187 17.65 17.64 0.86
CA PHE A 187 18.26 18.93 1.10
C PHE A 187 19.74 18.96 0.66
N ASP A 188 20.06 19.95 -0.16
CA ASP A 188 21.39 20.29 -0.64
C ASP A 188 21.62 21.79 -0.39
N ALA A 189 22.60 22.11 0.45
CA ALA A 189 22.87 23.49 0.85
C ALA A 189 23.21 24.40 -0.34
N ALA A 190 23.91 23.88 -1.35
CA ALA A 190 24.30 24.66 -2.52
C ALA A 190 23.11 24.98 -3.43
N LYS A 191 22.09 24.10 -3.45
CA LYS A 191 20.89 24.28 -4.27
C LYS A 191 19.77 25.02 -3.56
N HIS A 192 19.59 24.77 -2.26
CA HIS A 192 18.38 25.16 -1.54
C HIS A 192 18.63 26.24 -0.49
N GLY A 193 19.81 26.30 0.11
CA GLY A 193 20.09 27.15 1.27
C GLY A 193 19.76 28.62 1.02
N ALA A 194 20.36 29.21 -0.01
CA ALA A 194 20.16 30.61 -0.35
C ALA A 194 18.70 30.94 -0.75
N LYS A 195 18.01 30.02 -1.46
CA LYS A 195 16.59 30.19 -1.82
C LYS A 195 15.69 30.22 -0.60
N LEU A 196 15.87 29.27 0.33
CA LEU A 196 15.08 29.20 1.57
C LEU A 196 15.32 30.42 2.47
N ILE A 197 16.57 30.89 2.57
CA ILE A 197 16.91 32.10 3.34
C ILE A 197 16.25 33.34 2.74
N ARG A 198 16.37 33.56 1.42
CA ARG A 198 15.71 34.71 0.75
C ARG A 198 14.20 34.64 0.88
N TRP A 199 13.61 33.45 0.75
CA TRP A 199 12.19 33.24 0.96
C TRP A 199 11.78 33.63 2.39
N LEU A 200 12.46 33.12 3.43
CA LEU A 200 12.21 33.47 4.82
C LEU A 200 12.35 34.97 5.11
N GLN A 201 13.35 35.64 4.53
CA GLN A 201 13.60 37.07 4.73
C GLN A 201 12.60 37.96 3.97
N GLY A 202 11.97 37.44 2.92
CA GLY A 202 11.07 38.22 2.06
C GLY A 202 9.70 38.52 2.67
N ASP A 203 9.27 37.82 3.73
CA ASP A 203 7.99 38.08 4.40
C ASP A 203 7.99 37.53 5.84
N GLU A 204 7.52 38.32 6.81
CA GLU A 204 7.49 37.96 8.24
C GLU A 204 6.43 36.89 8.57
N SER A 205 5.47 36.62 7.70
CA SER A 205 4.50 35.53 7.83
C SER A 205 5.09 34.15 7.47
N ARG A 206 6.21 34.11 6.74
CA ARG A 206 6.78 32.85 6.26
C ARG A 206 7.36 32.00 7.38
N ARG A 207 7.12 30.68 7.31
CA ARG A 207 7.55 29.71 8.34
C ARG A 207 8.18 28.47 7.72
N LEU A 208 9.36 28.08 8.21
CA LEU A 208 9.97 26.77 7.93
C LEU A 208 9.95 25.91 9.19
N ILE A 209 9.30 24.76 9.11
CA ILE A 209 9.25 23.78 10.19
C ILE A 209 9.79 22.45 9.69
N VAL A 210 10.68 21.82 10.44
CA VAL A 210 11.22 20.50 10.13
C VAL A 210 11.07 19.60 11.36
N LEU A 211 10.44 18.44 11.16
CA LEU A 211 10.41 17.38 12.17
C LEU A 211 11.37 16.27 11.74
N ALA A 212 12.14 15.75 12.69
CA ALA A 212 13.02 14.61 12.48
C ALA A 212 13.21 13.85 13.79
N TYR A 213 13.89 12.72 13.70
CA TYR A 213 14.38 11.97 14.85
C TYR A 213 15.79 11.47 14.57
N ASP A 214 16.51 11.08 15.61
CA ASP A 214 17.81 10.44 15.46
C ASP A 214 17.63 9.05 14.89
N ASP A 215 17.87 8.93 13.59
CA ASP A 215 17.70 7.72 12.80
C ASP A 215 19.03 6.97 12.55
N ARG A 216 20.17 7.53 12.99
CA ARG A 216 21.54 7.06 12.66
C ARG A 216 21.86 5.63 13.09
N ASN A 217 21.14 5.12 14.08
CA ASN A 217 21.40 3.84 14.73
C ASN A 217 20.21 2.88 14.62
N ILE A 218 19.23 3.17 13.77
CA ILE A 218 18.13 2.25 13.51
C ILE A 218 18.65 1.05 12.72
N GLU A 219 18.30 -0.13 13.19
CA GLU A 219 18.60 -1.39 12.53
C GLU A 219 17.32 -2.14 12.16
N PHE A 220 17.31 -2.73 10.98
CA PHE A 220 16.32 -3.70 10.55
C PHE A 220 17.04 -5.01 10.25
N GLN A 221 16.68 -6.08 10.97
CA GLN A 221 17.35 -7.39 10.88
C GLN A 221 18.88 -7.30 11.08
N GLY A 222 19.33 -6.50 12.05
CA GLY A 222 20.76 -6.33 12.37
C GLY A 222 21.57 -5.53 11.33
N LYS A 223 20.91 -4.87 10.37
CA LYS A 223 21.54 -3.98 9.40
C LYS A 223 21.04 -2.56 9.58
N LYS A 224 21.97 -1.59 9.55
CA LYS A 224 21.61 -0.17 9.58
C LYS A 224 20.67 0.18 8.43
N VAL A 225 19.58 0.85 8.77
CA VAL A 225 18.57 1.33 7.80
C VAL A 225 19.08 2.55 7.04
N VAL A 226 19.87 3.40 7.70
CA VAL A 226 20.48 4.60 7.11
C VAL A 226 21.99 4.46 6.99
N GLY A 227 22.52 4.94 5.87
CA GLY A 227 23.97 5.04 5.64
C GLY A 227 24.63 6.08 6.55
N PRO A 228 25.98 6.14 6.56
CA PRO A 228 26.74 7.01 7.45
C PRO A 228 26.42 8.50 7.30
N ASP A 229 26.04 8.94 6.10
CA ASP A 229 25.69 10.34 5.78
C ASP A 229 24.19 10.56 5.46
N GLY A 230 23.42 9.47 5.50
CA GLY A 230 21.99 9.45 5.22
C GLY A 230 21.13 9.79 6.45
N GLY A 231 19.81 9.76 6.25
CA GLY A 231 18.84 10.02 7.32
C GLY A 231 18.43 11.48 7.47
N THR A 232 17.29 11.71 8.12
CA THR A 232 16.76 13.05 8.37
C THR A 232 17.48 13.75 9.50
N PHE A 233 18.04 13.01 10.45
CA PHE A 233 18.84 13.59 11.52
C PHE A 233 20.00 14.42 10.95
N ARG A 234 20.76 13.81 10.04
CA ARG A 234 21.93 14.46 9.41
C ARG A 234 21.52 15.53 8.42
N ALA A 235 20.44 15.31 7.66
CA ALA A 235 19.90 16.34 6.78
C ALA A 235 19.47 17.58 7.58
N THR A 236 18.89 17.40 8.77
CA THR A 236 18.51 18.48 9.68
C THR A 236 19.72 19.26 10.17
N GLN A 237 20.79 18.56 10.56
CA GLN A 237 22.06 19.21 10.91
C GLN A 237 22.60 20.04 9.74
N ARG A 238 22.61 19.50 8.51
CA ARG A 238 23.03 20.25 7.32
C ARG A 238 22.19 21.49 7.07
N MET A 239 20.87 21.42 7.27
CA MET A 239 19.99 22.59 7.14
C MET A 239 20.30 23.66 8.17
N VAL A 240 20.45 23.27 9.44
CA VAL A 240 20.79 24.20 10.53
C VAL A 240 22.13 24.89 10.25
N GLU A 241 23.18 24.13 9.88
CA GLU A 241 24.49 24.71 9.55
C GLU A 241 24.44 25.63 8.34
N ALA A 242 23.66 25.29 7.31
CA ALA A 242 23.50 26.13 6.13
C ALA A 242 22.84 27.49 6.43
N PHE A 243 22.05 27.59 7.50
CA PHE A 243 21.27 28.79 7.83
C PHE A 243 21.94 29.71 8.85
N LYS A 244 22.79 29.17 9.73
CA LYS A 244 23.55 29.94 10.74
C LYS A 244 24.27 31.18 10.20
N PRO A 245 24.83 31.19 8.97
CA PRO A 245 25.46 32.41 8.44
C PRO A 245 24.49 33.57 8.19
N ALA A 246 23.19 33.31 8.03
CA ALA A 246 22.20 34.33 7.70
C ALA A 246 21.46 34.92 8.90
N PHE A 247 21.26 34.13 9.96
CA PHE A 247 20.62 34.57 11.21
C PHE A 247 20.96 33.61 12.36
N ALA A 248 20.81 34.09 13.60
CA ALA A 248 21.04 33.28 14.79
C ALA A 248 20.05 32.10 14.85
N ILE A 249 20.59 30.92 15.17
CA ILE A 249 19.83 29.71 15.50
C ILE A 249 20.28 29.26 16.88
N GLU A 250 19.34 29.24 17.81
CA GLU A 250 19.51 28.79 19.18
C GLU A 250 19.00 27.36 19.34
N GLU A 251 19.44 26.68 20.41
CA GLU A 251 19.00 25.34 20.76
C GLU A 251 18.33 25.35 22.13
N ARG A 252 17.21 24.65 22.26
CA ARG A 252 16.56 24.37 23.55
C ARG A 252 15.96 22.97 23.60
N LYS A 253 15.54 22.55 24.80
CA LYS A 253 14.72 21.35 24.98
C LYS A 253 13.25 21.73 25.01
N THR A 254 12.45 21.03 24.22
CA THR A 254 11.00 21.23 24.12
C THR A 254 10.32 19.87 24.15
N GLY A 255 9.72 19.54 25.30
CA GLY A 255 9.23 18.18 25.55
C GLY A 255 10.35 17.14 25.34
N PRO A 256 10.11 16.05 24.60
CA PRO A 256 11.15 15.05 24.32
C PRO A 256 12.14 15.48 23.21
N PHE A 257 11.99 16.65 22.60
CA PHE A 257 12.75 17.06 21.42
C PHE A 257 13.92 18.01 21.78
N THR A 258 14.99 17.93 20.98
CA THR A 258 15.91 19.05 20.79
C THR A 258 15.29 19.98 19.75
N GLU A 259 15.02 21.23 20.11
CA GLU A 259 14.51 22.26 19.20
C GLU A 259 15.63 23.21 18.83
N HIS A 260 15.93 23.32 17.53
CA HIS A 260 16.70 24.43 17.00
C HIS A 260 15.74 25.49 16.45
N TYR A 261 15.84 26.72 16.93
CA TYR A 261 14.94 27.79 16.52
C TYR A 261 15.69 29.06 16.17
N GLY A 262 15.17 29.83 15.23
CA GLY A 262 15.75 31.09 14.81
C GLY A 262 14.72 31.97 14.12
N LEU A 263 15.15 33.19 13.80
CA LEU A 263 14.35 34.17 13.07
C LEU A 263 13.00 34.43 13.77
N ASP A 264 13.03 34.80 15.05
CA ASP A 264 11.85 35.06 15.90
C ASP A 264 10.86 33.89 15.96
N GLY A 265 11.38 32.66 15.93
CA GLY A 265 10.59 31.44 15.98
C GLY A 265 9.96 31.04 14.65
N ARG A 266 10.30 31.70 13.54
CA ARG A 266 9.82 31.39 12.19
C ARG A 266 10.50 30.18 11.55
N VAL A 267 11.70 29.86 12.01
CA VAL A 267 12.46 28.67 11.60
C VAL A 267 12.58 27.76 12.80
N ARG A 268 11.99 26.56 12.74
CA ARG A 268 12.03 25.60 13.84
C ARG A 268 12.33 24.18 13.36
N PHE A 269 13.31 23.54 13.97
CA PHE A 269 13.68 22.15 13.75
C PHE A 269 13.48 21.38 15.03
N TYR A 270 12.60 20.37 15.03
CA TYR A 270 12.38 19.48 16.17
C TYR A 270 13.01 18.12 15.88
N VAL A 271 13.95 17.72 16.73
CA VAL A 271 14.67 16.44 16.60
C VAL A 271 14.44 15.58 17.82
N HIS A 272 13.73 14.46 17.65
CA HIS A 272 13.57 13.48 18.72
C HIS A 272 14.88 12.69 18.91
N PRO A 273 15.47 12.64 20.11
CA PRO A 273 16.80 12.05 20.33
C PRO A 273 16.85 10.52 20.21
N ASN A 274 15.68 9.86 20.23
CA ASN A 274 15.50 8.42 19.98
C ASN A 274 16.53 7.50 20.70
N PRO A 275 16.68 7.61 22.03
CA PRO A 275 17.72 6.86 22.77
C PRO A 275 17.55 5.34 22.70
N GLU A 276 16.34 4.87 22.38
CA GLU A 276 16.00 3.45 22.24
C GLU A 276 16.17 2.92 20.81
N ASN A 277 16.65 3.74 19.85
CA ASN A 277 16.84 3.39 18.44
C ASN A 277 15.58 2.78 17.78
N LYS A 278 14.39 3.28 18.15
CA LYS A 278 13.10 2.85 17.60
C LYS A 278 12.88 3.45 16.21
N ILE A 279 12.03 2.81 15.40
CA ILE A 279 11.55 3.39 14.15
C ILE A 279 10.41 4.36 14.50
N LEU A 280 10.72 5.66 14.56
CA LEU A 280 9.72 6.71 14.85
C LEU A 280 9.18 7.40 13.59
N HIS A 281 9.62 6.94 12.41
CA HIS A 281 9.39 7.56 11.11
C HIS A 281 7.93 8.00 10.88
N THR A 282 6.97 7.11 11.14
CA THR A 282 5.53 7.40 11.00
C THR A 282 4.91 7.91 12.29
N ALA A 283 5.43 7.48 13.45
CA ALA A 283 4.96 7.91 14.76
C ALA A 283 5.08 9.42 14.96
N LEU A 284 6.14 10.06 14.43
CA LEU A 284 6.31 11.51 14.45
C LEU A 284 5.11 12.26 13.84
N VAL A 285 4.48 11.69 12.81
CA VAL A 285 3.42 12.36 12.06
C VAL A 285 2.03 12.00 12.59
N GLY A 286 1.74 10.72 12.75
CA GLY A 286 0.47 10.26 13.30
C GLY A 286 0.46 10.36 14.82
N ASP A 287 1.11 9.40 15.48
CA ASP A 287 1.01 9.20 16.93
C ASP A 287 1.37 10.42 17.77
N MET A 288 2.32 11.23 17.29
CA MET A 288 2.84 12.40 17.97
C MET A 288 2.21 13.72 17.49
N ASN A 289 1.22 13.68 16.60
CA ASN A 289 0.52 14.86 16.05
C ASN A 289 1.39 15.80 15.20
N GLY A 290 2.37 15.26 14.46
CA GLY A 290 3.34 16.08 13.74
C GLY A 290 2.73 17.02 12.70
N LEU A 291 1.71 16.58 11.95
CA LEU A 291 1.07 17.47 10.97
C LEU A 291 0.35 18.62 11.69
N VAL A 292 -0.48 18.34 12.70
CA VAL A 292 -1.18 19.41 13.47
C VAL A 292 -0.18 20.38 14.10
N HIS A 293 0.92 19.86 14.67
CA HIS A 293 1.96 20.69 15.26
C HIS A 293 2.60 21.65 14.25
N THR A 294 3.05 21.15 13.10
CA THR A 294 3.70 22.00 12.10
C THR A 294 2.75 23.06 11.50
N GLN A 295 1.44 22.80 11.46
CA GLN A 295 0.47 23.74 10.94
C GLN A 295 0.09 24.84 11.92
N THR A 296 0.03 24.52 13.21
CA THR A 296 -0.38 25.46 14.26
C THR A 296 0.77 26.31 14.81
N LEU A 297 2.02 25.90 14.59
CA LEU A 297 3.19 26.64 15.05
C LEU A 297 3.24 28.07 14.48
N GLY A 298 3.39 29.06 15.35
CA GLY A 298 3.41 30.48 15.03
C GLY A 298 2.03 31.07 14.73
N THR A 299 0.95 30.39 15.13
CA THR A 299 -0.46 30.84 15.00
C THR A 299 -1.10 30.98 16.37
N ALA A 300 -2.29 31.59 16.45
CA ALA A 300 -3.07 31.65 17.69
C ALA A 300 -3.46 30.26 18.25
N ALA A 301 -3.37 29.21 17.43
CA ALA A 301 -3.71 27.84 17.80
C ALA A 301 -2.52 26.98 18.25
N GLU A 302 -1.28 27.51 18.34
CA GLU A 302 -0.06 26.72 18.63
C GLU A 302 -0.21 25.80 19.86
N GLU A 303 -0.92 26.26 20.90
CA GLU A 303 -1.03 25.57 22.19
C GLU A 303 -2.47 25.12 22.55
N THR A 304 -3.40 25.08 21.59
CA THR A 304 -4.85 24.92 21.89
C THR A 304 -5.42 23.52 21.63
N TRP A 305 -4.65 22.60 21.03
CA TRP A 305 -5.14 21.31 20.54
C TRP A 305 -4.49 20.09 21.18
N GLY A 306 -3.58 20.28 22.15
CA GLY A 306 -2.83 19.21 22.82
C GLY A 306 -1.34 19.52 22.88
N THR A 307 -0.50 18.51 22.73
CA THR A 307 0.96 18.67 22.78
C THR A 307 1.65 17.78 21.76
N PHE A 308 2.66 18.30 21.08
CA PHE A 308 3.51 17.53 20.17
C PHE A 308 4.29 16.45 20.94
N GLY A 309 4.23 15.21 20.47
CA GLY A 309 4.75 14.04 21.20
C GLY A 309 3.80 13.47 22.27
N GLY A 310 2.65 14.12 22.50
CA GLY A 310 1.57 13.59 23.35
C GLY A 310 0.59 12.69 22.57
N PRO A 311 -0.47 12.18 23.24
CA PRO A 311 -1.48 11.34 22.59
C PRO A 311 -2.16 12.00 21.39
N ARG A 312 -2.72 11.20 20.47
CA ARG A 312 -3.43 11.67 19.26
C ARG A 312 -4.60 12.61 19.61
N ALA A 313 -4.43 13.89 19.31
CA ALA A 313 -5.43 14.95 19.53
C ALA A 313 -6.64 14.86 18.60
N TYR A 314 -6.47 14.18 17.47
CA TYR A 314 -7.45 14.12 16.38
C TYR A 314 -8.25 12.81 16.35
N THR A 315 -8.13 11.96 17.38
CA THR A 315 -8.77 10.62 17.43
C THR A 315 -10.27 10.66 17.10
N LYS A 316 -10.99 11.70 17.55
CA LYS A 316 -12.43 11.88 17.28
C LYS A 316 -12.79 12.15 15.81
N PHE A 317 -11.81 12.51 14.99
CA PHE A 317 -11.98 12.81 13.56
C PHE A 317 -11.52 11.67 12.65
N VAL A 318 -10.98 10.59 13.22
CA VAL A 318 -10.51 9.41 12.47
C VAL A 318 -11.70 8.70 11.86
N GLU A 319 -11.61 8.45 10.55
CA GLU A 319 -12.64 7.73 9.81
C GLU A 319 -12.84 6.32 10.34
N ALA A 320 -14.09 5.85 10.37
CA ALA A 320 -14.37 4.49 10.78
C ALA A 320 -13.93 3.45 9.73
N LYS A 321 -13.84 3.85 8.46
CA LYS A 321 -13.48 2.98 7.32
C LYS A 321 -12.60 3.74 6.32
N PRO A 322 -11.82 3.03 5.48
CA PRO A 322 -11.07 3.66 4.41
C PRO A 322 -11.95 4.52 3.50
N ILE A 323 -11.48 5.73 3.19
CA ILE A 323 -11.99 6.51 2.07
C ILE A 323 -11.33 5.94 0.82
N VAL A 324 -12.14 5.46 -0.12
CA VAL A 324 -11.65 4.74 -1.32
C VAL A 324 -11.94 5.52 -2.58
N ASP A 325 -11.03 5.43 -3.55
CA ASP A 325 -11.26 5.93 -4.90
C ASP A 325 -12.15 4.96 -5.68
N GLU A 326 -13.45 5.21 -5.65
CA GLU A 326 -14.45 4.39 -6.36
C GLU A 326 -14.17 4.26 -7.86
N SER A 327 -13.49 5.23 -8.48
CA SER A 327 -13.13 5.18 -9.90
C SER A 327 -12.07 4.12 -10.21
N ARG A 328 -11.30 3.72 -9.20
CA ARG A 328 -10.27 2.68 -9.26
C ARG A 328 -10.68 1.38 -8.60
N MET A 329 -11.79 1.39 -7.87
CA MET A 329 -12.48 0.14 -7.61
C MET A 329 -12.87 -0.45 -8.96
N PRO A 330 -12.71 -1.76 -9.17
CA PRO A 330 -13.32 -2.39 -10.33
C PRO A 330 -14.77 -1.92 -10.36
N LYS A 331 -15.21 -1.29 -11.46
CA LYS A 331 -16.64 -1.05 -11.63
C LYS A 331 -17.31 -2.37 -11.30
N PRO A 332 -18.37 -2.37 -10.48
CA PRO A 332 -19.24 -3.51 -10.37
C PRO A 332 -19.56 -3.95 -11.80
N THR A 333 -18.86 -4.97 -12.28
CA THR A 333 -19.41 -5.76 -13.36
C THR A 333 -20.69 -6.33 -12.76
N ALA A 334 -21.69 -6.66 -13.57
CA ALA A 334 -22.96 -7.18 -13.06
C ALA A 334 -22.83 -8.42 -12.12
N ALA A 335 -21.60 -8.91 -11.89
CA ALA A 335 -21.19 -9.89 -10.88
C ALA A 335 -21.14 -9.40 -9.42
N ASP A 336 -21.31 -8.10 -9.10
CA ASP A 336 -21.52 -7.64 -7.71
C ASP A 336 -22.98 -7.75 -7.26
N SER A 337 -23.86 -8.22 -8.14
CA SER A 337 -25.08 -8.86 -7.67
C SER A 337 -24.70 -10.23 -7.10
N ASN A 338 -25.26 -10.57 -5.93
CA ASN A 338 -25.31 -11.93 -5.40
C ASN A 338 -26.08 -12.92 -6.32
N ALA A 339 -26.05 -12.72 -7.64
CA ALA A 339 -26.36 -13.74 -8.61
C ALA A 339 -25.12 -14.62 -8.76
N LYS A 340 -25.20 -15.87 -8.28
CA LYS A 340 -24.21 -16.91 -8.59
C LYS A 340 -23.94 -16.90 -10.10
N ALA A 341 -22.77 -16.44 -10.51
CA ALA A 341 -22.29 -16.68 -11.87
C ALA A 341 -22.41 -18.18 -12.14
N ALA A 342 -22.82 -18.54 -13.37
CA ALA A 342 -22.91 -19.95 -13.73
C ALA A 342 -21.54 -20.61 -13.48
N PRO A 343 -21.51 -21.82 -12.88
CA PRO A 343 -20.25 -22.50 -12.63
C PRO A 343 -19.41 -22.61 -13.90
N LEU A 344 -18.10 -22.38 -13.77
CA LEU A 344 -17.21 -22.50 -14.92
C LEU A 344 -17.25 -23.95 -15.46
N PRO A 345 -17.26 -24.13 -16.79
CA PRO A 345 -17.16 -25.45 -17.39
C PRO A 345 -15.91 -26.18 -16.87
N VAL A 346 -16.04 -27.50 -16.77
CA VAL A 346 -15.00 -28.37 -16.23
C VAL A 346 -14.51 -29.30 -17.32
N ARG A 347 -13.19 -29.52 -17.35
CA ARG A 347 -12.55 -30.58 -18.13
C ARG A 347 -11.62 -31.38 -17.26
N GLU A 348 -11.78 -32.69 -17.25
CA GLU A 348 -10.88 -33.57 -16.52
C GLU A 348 -9.48 -33.56 -17.14
N ILE A 349 -8.45 -33.57 -16.28
CA ILE A 349 -7.06 -33.80 -16.68
C ILE A 349 -6.67 -35.25 -16.44
N THR A 350 -6.24 -35.93 -17.50
CA THR A 350 -5.90 -37.36 -17.48
C THR A 350 -4.40 -37.62 -17.36
N THR A 351 -3.57 -36.57 -17.42
CA THR A 351 -2.09 -36.67 -17.35
C THR A 351 -1.60 -36.85 -15.91
N ILE A 352 -2.40 -36.48 -14.91
CA ILE A 352 -2.12 -36.79 -13.50
C ILE A 352 -2.42 -38.28 -13.27
N PRO A 353 -1.45 -39.10 -12.82
CA PRO A 353 -1.67 -40.53 -12.59
C PRO A 353 -2.82 -40.79 -11.60
N PRO A 354 -3.52 -41.95 -11.72
CA PRO A 354 -4.53 -42.36 -10.74
C PRO A 354 -3.91 -42.48 -9.35
N ARG A 355 -4.68 -42.12 -8.32
CA ARG A 355 -4.24 -42.22 -6.93
C ARG A 355 -4.07 -43.70 -6.54
N PRO A 356 -2.90 -44.12 -5.99
CA PRO A 356 -2.72 -45.46 -5.48
C PRO A 356 -3.71 -45.77 -4.33
N ALA A 357 -4.20 -47.00 -4.27
CA ALA A 357 -5.21 -47.41 -3.28
C ALA A 357 -4.68 -47.35 -1.83
N ASP A 358 -3.38 -47.56 -1.65
CA ASP A 358 -2.67 -47.53 -0.37
C ASP A 358 -1.99 -46.18 -0.07
N ALA A 359 -2.20 -45.17 -0.92
CA ALA A 359 -1.63 -43.84 -0.71
C ALA A 359 -2.16 -43.22 0.60
N LEU A 360 -1.30 -42.48 1.29
CA LEU A 360 -1.64 -41.84 2.56
C LEU A 360 -2.59 -40.66 2.37
N GLY A 361 -3.39 -40.37 3.38
CA GLY A 361 -4.08 -39.08 3.48
C GLY A 361 -3.10 -37.93 3.71
N GLY A 362 -3.51 -36.71 3.37
CA GLY A 362 -2.65 -35.54 3.40
C GLY A 362 -2.05 -35.29 4.79
N THR A 363 -2.86 -35.38 5.84
CA THR A 363 -2.39 -35.16 7.23
C THR A 363 -1.34 -36.18 7.64
N ALA A 364 -1.59 -37.47 7.37
CA ALA A 364 -0.66 -38.55 7.70
C ALA A 364 0.64 -38.47 6.90
N PHE A 365 0.57 -38.06 5.63
CA PHE A 365 1.76 -37.81 4.82
C PHE A 365 2.58 -36.65 5.36
N MET A 366 1.94 -35.50 5.65
CA MET A 366 2.63 -34.32 6.20
C MET A 366 3.32 -34.62 7.53
N ALA A 367 2.71 -35.41 8.42
CA ALA A 367 3.32 -35.82 9.68
C ALA A 367 4.67 -36.53 9.49
N LYS A 368 4.84 -37.33 8.42
CA LYS A 368 6.12 -37.99 8.10
C LYS A 368 7.22 -37.01 7.66
N LEU A 369 6.83 -35.80 7.25
CA LEU A 369 7.75 -34.78 6.75
C LEU A 369 8.24 -33.82 7.83
N ALA A 370 7.61 -33.81 9.01
CA ALA A 370 7.82 -32.78 10.05
C ALA A 370 9.29 -32.58 10.43
N ASP A 371 10.04 -33.68 10.57
CA ASP A 371 11.44 -33.66 10.99
C ASP A 371 12.43 -33.79 9.82
N LEU A 372 11.94 -33.81 8.58
CA LEU A 372 12.80 -33.94 7.41
C LEU A 372 13.43 -32.59 7.04
N PRO A 373 14.74 -32.57 6.70
CA PRO A 373 15.34 -31.43 6.04
C PRO A 373 14.59 -31.09 4.75
N ARG A 374 14.50 -29.80 4.40
CA ARG A 374 13.78 -29.29 3.23
C ARG A 374 14.00 -30.11 1.97
N GLU A 375 15.25 -30.44 1.62
CA GLU A 375 15.54 -31.19 0.39
C GLU A 375 14.90 -32.58 0.37
N LYS A 376 14.91 -33.30 1.51
CA LYS A 376 14.25 -34.60 1.63
C LYS A 376 12.73 -34.46 1.63
N ARG A 377 12.21 -33.38 2.23
CA ARG A 377 10.79 -33.03 2.20
C ARG A 377 10.30 -32.77 0.77
N GLU A 378 11.00 -31.93 0.02
CA GLU A 378 10.69 -31.61 -1.38
C GLU A 378 10.73 -32.86 -2.27
N ALA A 379 11.76 -33.71 -2.11
CA ALA A 379 11.87 -34.97 -2.84
C ALA A 379 10.73 -35.94 -2.51
N ALA A 380 10.34 -36.04 -1.23
CA ALA A 380 9.21 -36.88 -0.81
C ALA A 380 7.88 -36.35 -1.36
N ILE A 381 7.65 -35.04 -1.32
CA ILE A 381 6.45 -34.40 -1.90
C ILE A 381 6.37 -34.67 -3.40
N LEU A 382 7.49 -34.47 -4.13
CA LEU A 382 7.55 -34.73 -5.58
C LEU A 382 7.20 -36.19 -5.89
N ALA A 383 7.80 -37.15 -5.17
CA ALA A 383 7.55 -38.57 -5.38
C ALA A 383 6.09 -38.95 -5.12
N GLU A 384 5.51 -38.45 -4.02
CA GLU A 384 4.14 -38.74 -3.61
C GLU A 384 3.11 -38.21 -4.62
N LEU A 385 3.30 -36.96 -5.09
CA LEU A 385 2.44 -36.36 -6.10
C LEU A 385 2.64 -37.00 -7.47
N ALA A 386 3.88 -37.30 -7.87
CA ALA A 386 4.17 -37.96 -9.13
C ALA A 386 3.61 -39.39 -9.20
N ALA A 387 3.41 -40.05 -8.06
CA ALA A 387 2.70 -41.33 -7.96
C ALA A 387 1.17 -41.20 -8.08
N GLY A 388 0.64 -39.97 -8.08
CA GLY A 388 -0.78 -39.69 -8.26
C GLY A 388 -1.56 -39.46 -6.97
N ASN A 389 -0.91 -39.30 -5.80
CA ASN A 389 -1.59 -38.98 -4.53
C ASN A 389 -2.08 -37.52 -4.49
N VAL A 390 -3.01 -37.22 -5.37
CA VAL A 390 -3.65 -35.92 -5.58
C VAL A 390 -5.16 -36.13 -5.42
N PRO A 391 -5.86 -35.28 -4.63
CA PRO A 391 -7.31 -35.31 -4.50
C PRO A 391 -8.03 -35.35 -5.85
N ALA A 392 -9.13 -36.09 -5.92
CA ALA A 392 -9.89 -36.28 -7.15
C ALA A 392 -10.48 -34.96 -7.66
N PHE A 393 -10.94 -34.08 -6.76
CA PHE A 393 -11.49 -32.79 -7.16
C PHE A 393 -10.47 -31.90 -7.90
N LEU A 394 -9.17 -32.03 -7.62
CA LEU A 394 -8.12 -31.25 -8.30
C LEU A 394 -7.91 -31.68 -9.77
N ARG A 395 -8.49 -32.80 -10.20
CA ARG A 395 -8.43 -33.28 -11.59
C ARG A 395 -9.45 -32.61 -12.50
N GLN A 396 -10.40 -31.88 -11.91
CA GLN A 396 -11.52 -31.25 -12.60
C GLN A 396 -11.17 -29.79 -12.93
N PHE A 397 -10.38 -29.60 -13.99
CA PHE A 397 -9.85 -28.28 -14.36
C PHE A 397 -10.97 -27.36 -14.85
N LYS A 398 -10.93 -26.11 -14.42
CA LYS A 398 -11.89 -25.04 -14.72
C LYS A 398 -11.48 -24.31 -15.98
N GLN A 399 -12.41 -24.13 -16.90
CA GLN A 399 -12.21 -23.32 -18.10
C GLN A 399 -12.35 -21.84 -17.76
N VAL A 400 -11.21 -21.14 -17.68
CA VAL A 400 -11.12 -19.72 -17.33
C VAL A 400 -10.91 -18.90 -18.60
N PRO A 401 -11.76 -17.90 -18.88
CA PRO A 401 -11.57 -17.00 -20.01
C PRO A 401 -10.37 -16.06 -19.77
N ILE A 402 -9.60 -15.78 -20.83
CA ILE A 402 -8.48 -14.83 -20.81
C ILE A 402 -8.44 -14.06 -22.12
N SER A 403 -7.96 -12.81 -22.11
CA SER A 403 -7.95 -11.98 -23.31
C SER A 403 -6.80 -10.97 -23.36
N ALA A 404 -6.50 -10.51 -24.57
CA ALA A 404 -5.61 -9.40 -24.85
C ALA A 404 -6.10 -8.61 -26.06
N GLY A 405 -6.59 -7.38 -25.83
CA GLY A 405 -7.29 -6.62 -26.85
C GLY A 405 -8.51 -7.38 -27.35
N GLU A 406 -8.58 -7.59 -28.66
CA GLU A 406 -9.68 -8.33 -29.30
C GLU A 406 -9.49 -9.86 -29.25
N VAL A 407 -8.27 -10.34 -28.95
CA VAL A 407 -7.98 -11.78 -28.90
C VAL A 407 -8.57 -12.38 -27.62
N GLN A 408 -9.43 -13.39 -27.79
CA GLN A 408 -10.06 -14.14 -26.71
C GLN A 408 -9.51 -15.57 -26.65
N GLY A 409 -9.31 -16.07 -25.44
CA GLY A 409 -8.85 -17.42 -25.20
C GLY A 409 -9.48 -18.04 -23.97
N THR A 410 -9.25 -19.34 -23.80
CA THR A 410 -9.68 -20.09 -22.62
C THR A 410 -8.54 -21.00 -22.17
N ILE A 411 -8.15 -20.86 -20.91
CA ILE A 411 -7.16 -21.70 -20.24
C ILE A 411 -7.88 -22.68 -19.30
N GLU A 412 -7.25 -23.83 -19.04
CA GLU A 412 -7.78 -24.85 -18.14
C GLU A 412 -6.94 -24.88 -16.86
N VAL A 413 -7.57 -24.66 -15.70
CA VAL A 413 -6.88 -24.37 -14.45
C VAL A 413 -7.36 -25.29 -13.33
N ALA A 414 -6.44 -25.80 -12.49
CA ALA A 414 -6.80 -26.55 -11.30
C ALA A 414 -7.74 -25.74 -10.39
N PRO A 415 -8.84 -26.33 -9.87
CA PRO A 415 -9.86 -25.60 -9.12
C PRO A 415 -9.37 -25.08 -7.76
N ASP A 416 -8.32 -25.67 -7.20
CA ASP A 416 -7.65 -25.19 -5.99
C ASP A 416 -6.11 -25.31 -6.16
N TYR A 417 -5.36 -24.85 -5.17
CA TYR A 417 -3.91 -25.05 -5.10
C TYR A 417 -3.58 -26.53 -4.98
N LEU A 418 -2.42 -26.91 -5.53
CA LEU A 418 -1.88 -28.25 -5.46
C LEU A 418 -1.90 -28.79 -4.02
N ALA A 419 -2.41 -30.01 -3.87
CA ALA A 419 -2.56 -30.68 -2.59
C ALA A 419 -2.22 -32.16 -2.71
N VAL A 420 -1.84 -32.76 -1.58
CA VAL A 420 -1.60 -34.21 -1.43
C VAL A 420 -2.70 -34.83 -0.59
N GLY A 421 -3.12 -36.05 -0.93
CA GLY A 421 -4.11 -36.81 -0.16
C GLY A 421 -5.35 -37.20 -0.96
N SER A 422 -6.48 -37.36 -0.27
CA SER A 422 -7.79 -37.67 -0.85
C SER A 422 -8.75 -36.48 -0.69
N ASP A 423 -9.95 -36.54 -1.28
CA ASP A 423 -10.97 -35.50 -1.09
C ASP A 423 -11.39 -35.34 0.39
N ASP A 424 -11.27 -36.41 1.19
CA ASP A 424 -11.63 -36.41 2.62
C ASP A 424 -10.48 -35.95 3.55
N ASP A 425 -9.21 -36.17 3.15
CA ASP A 425 -8.03 -35.76 3.91
C ASP A 425 -6.92 -35.30 2.96
N PHE A 426 -6.83 -33.99 2.74
CA PHE A 426 -5.79 -33.37 1.93
C PHE A 426 -5.16 -32.17 2.61
N VAL A 427 -3.92 -31.88 2.21
CA VAL A 427 -3.18 -30.68 2.61
C VAL A 427 -2.67 -29.95 1.38
N ARG A 428 -2.99 -28.67 1.24
CA ARG A 428 -2.42 -27.79 0.20
C ARG A 428 -0.93 -27.59 0.46
N LEU A 429 -0.09 -27.78 -0.56
CA LEU A 429 1.36 -27.92 -0.41
C LEU A 429 2.13 -26.69 -0.89
N PRO A 430 2.75 -25.94 0.04
CA PRO A 430 3.89 -25.11 -0.28
C PRO A 430 5.09 -25.95 -0.69
N VAL A 431 5.69 -25.64 -1.82
CA VAL A 431 6.92 -26.26 -2.32
C VAL A 431 7.83 -25.20 -2.95
N THR A 432 9.08 -25.56 -3.22
CA THR A 432 10.01 -24.73 -4.01
C THR A 432 9.51 -24.58 -5.45
N PRO A 433 9.86 -23.50 -6.16
CA PRO A 433 9.50 -23.34 -7.57
C PRO A 433 10.09 -24.44 -8.45
N GLN A 434 11.21 -25.06 -8.08
CA GLN A 434 11.77 -26.21 -8.79
C GLN A 434 10.90 -27.45 -8.66
N THR A 435 10.45 -27.79 -7.45
CA THR A 435 9.52 -28.89 -7.23
C THR A 435 8.17 -28.61 -7.92
N ALA A 436 7.67 -27.37 -7.82
CA ALA A 436 6.46 -26.94 -8.51
C ALA A 436 6.57 -27.13 -10.03
N GLN A 437 7.70 -26.72 -10.62
CA GLN A 437 7.97 -26.89 -12.04
C GLN A 437 8.06 -28.37 -12.44
N ALA A 438 8.75 -29.19 -11.66
CA ALA A 438 8.87 -30.63 -11.96
C ALA A 438 7.50 -31.33 -11.92
N ILE A 439 6.62 -30.93 -11.00
CA ILE A 439 5.24 -31.44 -10.91
C ILE A 439 4.41 -30.94 -12.10
N ALA A 440 4.51 -29.64 -12.43
CA ALA A 440 3.81 -29.06 -13.57
C ALA A 440 4.19 -29.80 -14.87
N ASP A 441 5.50 -29.97 -15.13
CA ASP A 441 6.00 -30.72 -16.28
C ASP A 441 5.45 -32.14 -16.32
N LYS A 442 5.47 -32.85 -15.19
CA LYS A 442 4.98 -34.24 -15.09
C LYS A 442 3.49 -34.36 -15.42
N PHE A 443 2.72 -33.32 -15.12
CA PHE A 443 1.28 -33.26 -15.36
C PHE A 443 0.91 -32.53 -16.66
N GLU A 444 1.88 -32.22 -17.52
CA GLU A 444 1.69 -31.44 -18.76
C GLU A 444 1.00 -30.08 -18.51
N CYS A 445 1.41 -29.45 -17.42
CA CYS A 445 0.97 -28.14 -16.97
C CYS A 445 2.11 -27.12 -17.03
N VAL A 446 1.75 -25.85 -16.96
CA VAL A 446 2.64 -24.71 -16.68
C VAL A 446 2.27 -24.07 -15.34
N LEU A 447 3.24 -23.36 -14.76
CA LEU A 447 2.96 -22.39 -13.70
C LEU A 447 2.42 -21.09 -14.34
N PRO A 448 1.49 -20.38 -13.68
CA PRO A 448 0.83 -19.22 -14.27
C PRO A 448 1.77 -18.01 -14.31
N THR A 449 1.46 -17.04 -15.17
CA THR A 449 2.00 -15.67 -15.13
C THR A 449 1.09 -14.82 -14.27
N ARG A 450 1.51 -13.58 -13.98
CA ARG A 450 0.63 -12.58 -13.35
C ARG A 450 -0.71 -12.43 -14.10
N LYS A 451 -0.67 -12.27 -15.42
CA LYS A 451 -1.88 -12.15 -16.25
C LYS A 451 -2.83 -13.35 -16.11
N MET A 452 -2.29 -14.57 -16.06
CA MET A 452 -3.12 -15.76 -15.83
C MET A 452 -3.72 -15.79 -14.42
N VAL A 453 -2.95 -15.42 -13.38
CA VAL A 453 -3.46 -15.29 -12.01
C VAL A 453 -4.59 -14.26 -11.94
N ASP A 454 -4.49 -13.15 -12.68
CA ASP A 454 -5.54 -12.12 -12.74
C ASP A 454 -6.83 -12.65 -13.36
N ALA A 455 -6.73 -13.43 -14.44
CA ALA A 455 -7.88 -14.07 -15.09
C ALA A 455 -8.51 -15.15 -14.17
N ILE A 456 -7.69 -15.95 -13.50
CA ILE A 456 -8.13 -16.96 -12.52
C ILE A 456 -8.87 -16.30 -11.36
N ASP A 457 -8.33 -15.21 -10.83
CA ASP A 457 -8.99 -14.47 -9.76
C ASP A 457 -10.32 -13.91 -10.22
N ALA A 458 -10.41 -13.31 -11.41
CA ALA A 458 -11.66 -12.81 -11.97
C ALA A 458 -12.73 -13.91 -12.10
N GLY A 459 -12.32 -15.15 -12.41
CA GLY A 459 -13.21 -16.31 -12.50
C GLY A 459 -13.51 -17.02 -11.18
N GLY A 460 -13.00 -16.55 -10.03
CA GLY A 460 -13.12 -17.22 -8.74
C GLY A 460 -14.58 -17.44 -8.29
N GLU A 461 -14.96 -18.70 -8.11
CA GLU A 461 -16.28 -19.13 -7.62
C GLU A 461 -16.36 -19.11 -6.09
N VAL A 462 -15.22 -19.32 -5.41
CA VAL A 462 -15.08 -19.23 -3.95
C VAL A 462 -13.91 -18.30 -3.64
N ARG A 463 -14.20 -17.20 -2.91
CA ARG A 463 -13.21 -16.19 -2.55
C ARG A 463 -12.94 -16.24 -1.04
N LEU A 464 -11.69 -16.48 -0.68
CA LEU A 464 -11.26 -16.57 0.71
C LEU A 464 -10.45 -15.32 1.10
N ALA A 465 -10.61 -14.87 2.34
CA ALA A 465 -9.82 -13.76 2.86
C ALA A 465 -8.41 -14.25 3.24
N PRO A 466 -7.35 -13.49 2.94
CA PRO A 466 -6.01 -13.78 3.41
C PRO A 466 -5.92 -13.90 4.93
N GLN A 467 -5.25 -14.93 5.45
CA GLN A 467 -4.99 -15.11 6.88
C GLN A 467 -3.49 -15.29 7.14
N PRO A 468 -2.75 -14.19 7.38
CA PRO A 468 -1.32 -14.27 7.65
C PRO A 468 -0.97 -15.02 8.95
N LEU A 469 0.15 -15.74 8.95
CA LEU A 469 0.77 -16.35 10.13
C LEU A 469 2.06 -15.61 10.45
N THR A 470 2.33 -15.36 11.74
CA THR A 470 3.46 -14.54 12.18
C THR A 470 4.71 -15.35 12.54
N GLU A 471 4.56 -16.59 12.97
CA GLU A 471 5.64 -17.43 13.52
C GLU A 471 5.86 -18.71 12.72
N ASP A 472 7.11 -19.21 12.75
CA ASP A 472 7.55 -20.52 12.22
C ASP A 472 6.98 -20.91 10.85
N ARG A 473 7.01 -19.96 9.93
CA ARG A 473 6.24 -19.98 8.66
C ARG A 473 6.63 -21.08 7.68
N GLU A 474 7.81 -21.67 7.81
CA GLU A 474 8.37 -22.70 6.91
C GLU A 474 8.15 -24.14 7.44
N SER A 475 7.56 -24.28 8.64
CA SER A 475 7.35 -25.56 9.29
C SER A 475 6.12 -26.31 8.77
N VAL A 476 6.16 -27.63 8.87
CA VAL A 476 5.02 -28.49 8.53
C VAL A 476 3.79 -28.15 9.37
N ALA A 477 3.99 -27.74 10.63
CA ALA A 477 2.91 -27.28 11.49
C ALA A 477 2.21 -26.03 10.93
N ALA A 478 2.97 -25.05 10.42
CA ALA A 478 2.40 -23.88 9.76
C ALA A 478 1.63 -24.24 8.47
N PHE A 479 2.09 -25.26 7.73
CA PHE A 479 1.40 -25.71 6.51
C PHE A 479 0.06 -26.36 6.84
N LEU A 480 0.01 -27.21 7.87
CA LEU A 480 -1.21 -27.82 8.40
C LEU A 480 -2.19 -26.76 8.92
N LEU A 481 -1.70 -25.81 9.73
CA LEU A 481 -2.51 -24.71 10.25
C LEU A 481 -3.08 -23.82 9.14
N SER A 482 -2.30 -23.53 8.10
CA SER A 482 -2.77 -22.80 6.92
C SER A 482 -3.90 -23.55 6.21
N ASN A 483 -3.77 -24.87 6.05
CA ASN A 483 -4.81 -25.69 5.42
C ASN A 483 -6.10 -25.70 6.25
N GLU A 484 -5.99 -25.89 7.57
CA GLU A 484 -7.12 -25.83 8.51
C GLU A 484 -7.85 -24.49 8.42
N LYS A 485 -7.10 -23.38 8.42
CA LYS A 485 -7.65 -22.03 8.29
C LYS A 485 -8.40 -21.82 6.97
N ILE A 486 -7.89 -22.36 5.87
CA ILE A 486 -8.55 -22.30 4.57
C ILE A 486 -9.86 -23.11 4.59
N GLU A 487 -9.84 -24.34 5.11
CA GLU A 487 -11.06 -25.16 5.21
C GLU A 487 -12.11 -24.56 6.17
N ALA A 488 -11.68 -23.96 7.28
CA ALA A 488 -12.55 -23.22 8.17
C ALA A 488 -13.26 -22.05 7.47
N GLN A 489 -12.57 -21.33 6.58
CA GLN A 489 -13.18 -20.28 5.76
C GLN A 489 -14.14 -20.82 4.71
N ARG A 490 -13.85 -22.00 4.13
CA ARG A 490 -14.76 -22.66 3.18
C ARG A 490 -16.07 -23.11 3.83
N LYS A 491 -16.11 -23.28 5.16
CA LYS A 491 -17.32 -23.62 5.94
C LYS A 491 -18.07 -24.83 5.38
N GLY A 492 -17.33 -25.86 4.95
CA GLY A 492 -17.91 -27.10 4.40
C GLY A 492 -18.53 -26.97 3.00
N GLN A 493 -18.24 -25.90 2.26
CA GLN A 493 -18.64 -25.81 0.85
C GLN A 493 -18.09 -26.99 0.02
N PRO A 494 -18.82 -27.44 -1.02
CA PRO A 494 -18.36 -28.52 -1.89
C PRO A 494 -16.97 -28.26 -2.48
N LEU A 495 -16.17 -29.31 -2.63
CA LEU A 495 -14.90 -29.28 -3.37
C LEU A 495 -15.16 -29.11 -4.87
N GLY A 496 -14.18 -28.55 -5.59
CA GLY A 496 -14.25 -28.39 -7.05
C GLY A 496 -14.61 -27.01 -7.60
N PRO A 497 -15.26 -26.07 -6.88
CA PRO A 497 -15.33 -24.67 -7.32
C PRO A 497 -13.94 -24.02 -7.40
N LEU A 498 -13.74 -23.11 -8.36
CA LEU A 498 -12.51 -22.34 -8.49
C LEU A 498 -12.29 -21.47 -7.25
N THR A 499 -11.40 -21.93 -6.36
CA THR A 499 -11.13 -21.33 -5.05
C THR A 499 -9.88 -20.46 -5.13
N ILE A 500 -10.03 -19.19 -4.75
CA ILE A 500 -8.97 -18.16 -4.78
C ILE A 500 -8.79 -17.49 -3.41
N GLY A 501 -7.69 -16.74 -3.25
CA GLY A 501 -7.42 -15.93 -2.04
C GLY A 501 -6.79 -16.68 -0.87
N GLY A 502 -6.70 -18.01 -0.95
CA GLY A 502 -6.09 -18.83 0.12
C GLY A 502 -4.57 -18.75 0.22
N LYS A 503 -3.86 -18.48 -0.89
CA LYS A 503 -2.38 -18.49 -0.97
C LYS A 503 -1.87 -17.43 -1.96
N LYS A 504 -0.55 -17.22 -1.97
CA LYS A 504 0.22 -16.46 -2.98
C LYS A 504 0.62 -17.42 -4.08
N ASP A 505 0.31 -17.09 -5.32
CA ASP A 505 0.64 -17.94 -6.46
C ASP A 505 2.13 -17.85 -6.77
N VAL A 506 2.78 -19.00 -6.91
CA VAL A 506 4.11 -19.12 -7.53
C VAL A 506 3.94 -18.93 -9.04
N VAL A 507 4.61 -17.93 -9.61
CA VAL A 507 4.42 -17.53 -11.01
C VAL A 507 5.70 -17.61 -11.82
N VAL A 508 5.57 -17.78 -13.14
CA VAL A 508 6.64 -17.53 -14.11
C VAL A 508 6.62 -16.08 -14.56
N SER A 509 7.79 -15.45 -14.60
CA SER A 509 7.97 -14.04 -14.97
C SER A 509 9.40 -13.83 -15.50
N PRO A 510 9.65 -12.85 -16.38
CA PRO A 510 11.01 -12.47 -16.79
C PRO A 510 11.92 -12.15 -15.60
N LYS A 511 11.33 -11.74 -14.46
CA LYS A 511 12.02 -11.48 -13.18
C LYS A 511 12.81 -12.67 -12.62
N MET A 512 12.51 -13.90 -13.05
CA MET A 512 13.28 -15.10 -12.69
C MET A 512 14.71 -15.05 -13.21
N TYR A 513 14.95 -14.36 -14.34
CA TYR A 513 16.26 -14.28 -14.98
C TYR A 513 16.97 -12.95 -14.74
N GLU A 514 16.23 -11.89 -14.39
CA GLU A 514 16.81 -10.64 -13.90
C GLU A 514 17.66 -10.86 -12.63
N ARG A 515 17.20 -11.78 -11.77
CA ARG A 515 17.89 -12.20 -10.55
C ARG A 515 17.84 -13.72 -10.45
N PRO A 516 18.91 -14.42 -10.87
CA PRO A 516 19.02 -15.86 -10.68
C PRO A 516 18.78 -16.28 -9.22
N ASP A 517 18.33 -17.52 -9.03
CA ASP A 517 18.06 -18.15 -7.72
C ASP A 517 16.97 -17.44 -6.88
N ARG A 518 15.99 -16.82 -7.55
CA ARG A 518 14.84 -16.16 -6.91
C ARG A 518 13.52 -16.80 -7.27
N LEU A 519 12.65 -16.84 -6.27
CA LEU A 519 11.24 -17.18 -6.42
C LEU A 519 10.45 -15.92 -6.78
N VAL A 520 9.54 -16.03 -7.76
CA VAL A 520 8.53 -15.01 -8.06
C VAL A 520 7.16 -15.46 -7.54
N ILE A 521 6.57 -14.62 -6.70
CA ILE A 521 5.23 -14.81 -6.13
C ILE A 521 4.34 -13.59 -6.37
N TYR A 522 3.05 -13.84 -6.51
CA TYR A 522 2.05 -12.81 -6.79
C TYR A 522 0.67 -13.18 -6.21
N GLY A 523 -0.19 -12.18 -5.99
CA GLY A 523 -1.60 -12.39 -5.70
C GLY A 523 -1.93 -12.30 -4.22
N TRP A 524 -2.57 -13.34 -3.68
CA TRP A 524 -3.11 -13.36 -2.31
C TRP A 524 -3.97 -12.12 -2.01
N ARG A 525 -5.10 -12.06 -2.71
CA ARG A 525 -5.92 -10.85 -2.78
C ARG A 525 -6.85 -10.70 -1.59
N GLN A 526 -7.04 -9.47 -1.16
CA GLN A 526 -8.14 -9.08 -0.29
C GLN A 526 -9.48 -9.34 -1.00
N LEU A 527 -10.59 -9.39 -0.25
CA LEU A 527 -11.92 -9.61 -0.83
C LEU A 527 -12.36 -8.49 -1.79
N ASN A 528 -11.73 -7.31 -1.72
CA ASN A 528 -11.91 -6.22 -2.68
C ASN A 528 -11.12 -6.41 -3.99
N GLY A 529 -10.47 -7.58 -4.18
CA GLY A 529 -9.67 -7.92 -5.36
C GLY A 529 -8.25 -7.38 -5.36
N GLN A 530 -7.82 -6.56 -4.39
CA GLN A 530 -6.46 -6.00 -4.37
C GLN A 530 -5.42 -7.03 -3.91
N PRO A 531 -4.30 -7.20 -4.62
CA PRO A 531 -3.27 -8.17 -4.24
C PRO A 531 -2.50 -7.67 -3.02
N ILE A 532 -2.41 -8.47 -1.96
CA ILE A 532 -1.52 -8.19 -0.82
C ILE A 532 -0.08 -8.50 -1.21
N GLN A 533 0.13 -9.50 -2.06
CA GLN A 533 1.44 -9.85 -2.59
C GLN A 533 1.62 -9.20 -3.98
N PRO A 534 2.35 -8.08 -4.09
CA PRO A 534 2.77 -7.56 -5.38
C PRO A 534 3.70 -8.56 -6.07
N LEU A 535 3.90 -8.38 -7.37
CA LEU A 535 4.79 -9.25 -8.15
C LEU A 535 6.23 -8.96 -7.74
N THR A 536 6.84 -9.87 -7.00
CA THR A 536 8.18 -9.67 -6.43
C THR A 536 9.06 -10.90 -6.59
N ASN A 537 10.37 -10.68 -6.68
CA ASN A 537 11.42 -11.69 -6.71
C ASN A 537 12.41 -11.53 -5.53
N VAL A 538 11.91 -11.08 -4.37
CA VAL A 538 12.75 -10.75 -3.20
C VAL A 538 13.24 -12.01 -2.46
N HIS A 539 12.47 -13.09 -2.52
CA HIS A 539 12.80 -14.34 -1.86
C HIS A 539 13.74 -15.19 -2.73
N VAL A 540 14.71 -15.83 -2.07
CA VAL A 540 15.50 -16.91 -2.65
C VAL A 540 14.58 -18.07 -3.07
N ASP A 541 14.94 -18.78 -4.12
CA ASP A 541 14.12 -19.88 -4.66
C ASP A 541 13.95 -21.07 -3.71
N TRP A 542 14.87 -21.26 -2.76
CA TRP A 542 14.74 -22.31 -1.76
C TRP A 542 13.81 -21.96 -0.58
N TYR A 543 13.33 -20.70 -0.52
CA TYR A 543 12.40 -20.24 0.51
C TYR A 543 11.00 -20.80 0.25
N VAL A 544 10.39 -21.40 1.26
CA VAL A 544 9.04 -21.97 1.16
C VAL A 544 8.29 -21.74 2.46
N ASP A 545 7.29 -20.86 2.44
CA ASP A 545 6.42 -20.61 3.58
C ASP A 545 4.99 -21.12 3.36
N TYR A 546 4.19 -21.20 4.43
CA TYR A 546 2.80 -21.66 4.41
C TYR A 546 1.91 -20.98 3.36
N SER A 547 2.27 -19.75 2.94
CA SER A 547 1.49 -18.92 2.04
C SER A 547 1.76 -19.20 0.58
N HIS A 548 2.78 -19.98 0.21
CA HIS A 548 3.04 -20.33 -1.19
C HIS A 548 2.01 -21.33 -1.71
N GLY A 549 1.40 -21.01 -2.85
CA GLY A 549 0.43 -21.83 -3.55
C GLY A 549 0.90 -22.15 -4.97
N VAL A 550 0.88 -23.43 -5.32
CA VAL A 550 1.11 -23.88 -6.70
C VAL A 550 -0.24 -24.07 -7.38
N ARG A 551 -0.52 -23.26 -8.39
CA ARG A 551 -1.71 -23.35 -9.23
C ARG A 551 -1.32 -23.95 -10.56
N LEU A 552 -1.86 -25.12 -10.89
CA LEU A 552 -1.57 -25.76 -12.17
C LEU A 552 -2.50 -25.21 -13.26
N VAL A 553 -1.91 -24.83 -14.38
CA VAL A 553 -2.63 -24.49 -15.62
C VAL A 553 -2.20 -25.52 -16.65
N ARG A 554 -3.12 -26.19 -17.34
CA ARG A 554 -2.74 -27.11 -18.43
C ARG A 554 -1.91 -26.34 -19.45
N ASP A 555 -0.87 -26.93 -20.02
CA ASP A 555 -0.07 -26.28 -21.08
C ASP A 555 -0.84 -26.23 -22.40
N GLU A 556 -2.06 -25.72 -22.39
CA GLU A 556 -2.96 -25.56 -23.51
C GLU A 556 -3.84 -24.33 -23.30
N ILE A 557 -4.00 -23.54 -24.36
CA ILE A 557 -4.99 -22.48 -24.45
C ILE A 557 -5.77 -22.66 -25.74
N THR A 558 -7.09 -22.47 -25.66
CA THR A 558 -7.95 -22.46 -26.85
C THR A 558 -8.18 -21.02 -27.28
N ILE A 559 -7.76 -20.65 -28.49
CA ILE A 559 -7.98 -19.34 -29.13
C ILE A 559 -8.71 -19.59 -30.45
N ASP A 560 -9.88 -18.97 -30.65
CA ASP A 560 -10.70 -19.15 -31.86
C ASP A 560 -10.93 -20.63 -32.25
N GLY A 561 -11.15 -21.48 -31.23
CA GLY A 561 -11.36 -22.93 -31.40
C GLY A 561 -10.10 -23.76 -31.69
N LYS A 562 -8.92 -23.13 -31.77
CA LYS A 562 -7.64 -23.81 -31.96
C LYS A 562 -6.91 -23.96 -30.63
N GLN A 563 -6.43 -25.16 -30.33
CA GLN A 563 -5.55 -25.39 -29.19
C GLN A 563 -4.10 -25.03 -29.54
N LEU A 564 -3.46 -24.29 -28.65
CA LEU A 564 -2.05 -23.86 -28.72
C LEU A 564 -1.36 -24.14 -27.38
N LYS A 565 -0.03 -24.29 -27.38
CA LYS A 565 0.77 -24.46 -26.17
C LYS A 565 1.05 -23.11 -25.51
N ILE A 566 0.81 -23.00 -24.19
CA ILE A 566 1.07 -21.77 -23.44
C ILE A 566 2.57 -21.50 -23.38
N ALA A 567 3.37 -22.54 -23.16
CA ALA A 567 4.83 -22.44 -23.12
C ALA A 567 5.43 -21.89 -24.44
N GLU A 568 4.83 -22.21 -25.59
CA GLU A 568 5.24 -21.66 -26.89
C GLU A 568 4.81 -20.19 -27.04
N LEU A 569 3.57 -19.86 -26.67
CA LEU A 569 3.06 -18.49 -26.72
C LEU A 569 3.84 -17.53 -25.82
N LEU A 570 4.29 -17.98 -24.64
CA LEU A 570 5.10 -17.17 -23.73
C LEU A 570 6.44 -16.74 -24.37
N ARG A 571 6.96 -17.51 -25.33
CA ARG A 571 8.22 -17.21 -26.03
C ARG A 571 8.01 -16.39 -27.30
N ASP A 572 6.76 -16.22 -27.72
CA ASP A 572 6.41 -15.56 -28.97
C ASP A 572 6.15 -14.05 -28.75
N PRO A 573 6.97 -13.14 -29.30
CA PRO A 573 6.82 -11.71 -29.08
C PRO A 573 5.52 -11.12 -29.64
N GLU A 574 4.91 -11.75 -30.64
CA GLU A 574 3.66 -11.26 -31.25
C GLU A 574 2.42 -11.80 -30.52
N ARG A 575 2.54 -12.98 -29.89
CA ARG A 575 1.39 -13.70 -29.31
C ARG A 575 1.41 -13.81 -27.78
N CYS A 576 2.52 -13.49 -27.11
CA CYS A 576 2.65 -13.62 -25.65
C CYS A 576 1.64 -12.76 -24.88
N ALA A 577 1.15 -11.66 -25.45
CA ALA A 577 0.26 -10.70 -24.80
C ALA A 577 -1.02 -11.33 -24.22
N ILE A 578 -1.51 -12.44 -24.79
CA ILE A 578 -2.69 -13.16 -24.28
C ILE A 578 -2.41 -13.93 -23.00
N VAL A 579 -1.17 -14.35 -22.76
CA VAL A 579 -0.77 -15.16 -21.58
C VAL A 579 0.25 -14.46 -20.68
N SER A 580 0.80 -13.30 -21.08
CA SER A 580 1.75 -12.51 -20.30
C SER A 580 1.54 -11.02 -20.59
N ASP A 581 1.49 -10.22 -19.54
CA ASP A 581 1.47 -8.75 -19.63
C ASP A 581 2.83 -8.14 -19.20
N GLU A 582 3.85 -8.99 -19.05
CA GLU A 582 5.25 -8.62 -18.86
C GLU A 582 6.05 -8.77 -20.17
N GLY A 583 5.38 -9.10 -21.29
CA GLY A 583 6.02 -9.45 -22.56
C GLY A 583 6.50 -10.90 -22.60
N VAL A 584 7.53 -11.16 -23.40
CA VAL A 584 8.11 -12.50 -23.61
C VAL A 584 8.71 -13.04 -22.31
N VAL A 585 8.43 -14.31 -22.01
CA VAL A 585 9.04 -15.07 -20.92
C VAL A 585 9.78 -16.26 -21.52
N ASP A 586 11.09 -16.10 -21.71
CA ASP A 586 11.96 -17.13 -22.29
C ASP A 586 13.28 -17.24 -21.48
N PRO A 587 13.59 -18.41 -20.89
CA PRO A 587 12.75 -19.62 -20.83
C PRO A 587 11.42 -19.39 -20.07
N SER A 588 10.38 -20.12 -20.47
CA SER A 588 9.04 -19.98 -19.89
C SER A 588 8.83 -20.82 -18.62
N ARG A 589 9.89 -21.07 -17.83
CA ARG A 589 9.91 -22.08 -16.75
C ARG A 589 11.04 -21.88 -15.74
N TYR A 590 10.85 -22.31 -14.50
CA TYR A 590 11.96 -22.35 -13.54
C TYR A 590 13.02 -23.39 -13.96
N PRO A 591 14.31 -23.13 -13.71
CA PRO A 591 15.36 -24.11 -13.95
C PRO A 591 15.22 -25.27 -12.95
N THR A 592 14.99 -26.47 -13.48
CA THR A 592 14.98 -27.71 -12.70
C THR A 592 16.39 -28.29 -12.70
N LYS A 593 16.89 -28.73 -11.53
CA LYS A 593 18.15 -29.51 -11.50
C LYS A 593 17.92 -30.83 -12.24
N PRO A 594 18.86 -31.29 -13.08
CA PRO A 594 18.75 -32.55 -13.82
C PRO A 594 18.63 -33.78 -12.91
#